data_AF-A0A8S9PPR7-F1
#
_entry.id   AF-A0A8S9PPR7-F1
#
_cell.length_a   1.000
_cell.length_b   1.000
_cell.length_c   1.000
_cell.angle_alpha   90.00
_cell.angle_beta   90.00
_cell.angle_gamma   90.00
#
_symmetry.space_group_name_H-M   'P 1'
#
loop_
_entity.id
_entity.type
_entity.pdbx_description
1 polymer ?
#
loop_
_entity_poly.entity_id
_entity_poly.type
_entity_poly.pdbx_seq_one_letter_code
_entity_poly.pdbx_strand_id
1 'polypeptide(L)' 'MADSTSSSTSEANVHIIYTEKPTNEEPKDYHLRTLSSVLGSDKAAKDALVYSYKEAASGFSAKLTPAQVAKISSTFL' A
#
# COMPACT_ATOMS: atom_id res chain seq x y z
N MET A 1 22.93 8.74 29.82
CA MET A 1 23.41 8.53 28.45
C MET A 1 22.46 7.56 27.76
N ALA A 2 21.99 7.93 26.56
CA ALA A 2 21.33 7.14 25.52
C ALA A 2 20.33 6.04 25.93
N ASP A 3 19.04 6.38 25.98
CA ASP A 3 17.98 5.44 25.57
C ASP A 3 17.94 5.46 24.03
N SER A 4 18.78 4.65 23.41
CA SER A 4 18.65 4.33 21.99
C SER A 4 17.63 3.22 21.87
N THR A 5 16.35 3.55 22.05
CA THR A 5 15.26 2.73 21.54
C THR A 5 15.43 2.65 20.03
N SER A 6 16.06 1.55 19.60
CA SER A 6 15.99 1.02 18.24
C SER A 6 14.51 0.75 17.92
N SER A 7 13.75 1.81 17.65
CA SER A 7 12.54 1.69 16.86
C SER A 7 13.01 1.29 15.47
N SER A 8 13.02 -0.01 15.21
CA SER A 8 13.07 -0.58 13.88
C SER A 8 11.81 -0.13 13.12
N THR A 9 11.73 1.15 12.77
CA THR A 9 10.88 1.66 11.71
C THR A 9 11.46 1.10 10.44
N SER A 10 11.10 -0.15 10.12
CA SER A 10 11.46 -0.79 8.87
C SER A 10 11.13 0.17 7.73
N GLU A 11 12.15 0.64 7.04
CA GLU A 11 12.03 1.69 6.04
C GLU A 11 10.96 1.33 5.00
N ALA A 12 10.20 2.33 4.57
CA ALA A 12 9.20 2.12 3.53
C ALA A 12 9.91 1.91 2.19
N ASN A 13 9.69 0.76 1.56
CA ASN A 13 10.24 0.42 0.26
C ASN A 13 9.11 0.21 -0.76
N VAL A 14 9.43 0.26 -2.04
CA VAL A 14 8.45 0.03 -3.12
C VAL A 14 8.10 -1.46 -3.17
N HIS A 15 6.84 -1.78 -2.90
CA HIS A 15 6.29 -3.12 -2.98
C HIS A 15 5.25 -3.17 -4.09
N ILE A 16 5.20 -4.29 -4.82
CA ILE A 16 4.16 -4.56 -5.82
C ILE A 16 3.11 -5.44 -5.17
N ILE A 17 1.90 -4.91 -5.02
CA ILE A 17 0.74 -5.61 -4.48
C ILE A 17 -0.10 -6.06 -5.66
N TYR A 18 -0.34 -7.35 -5.75
CA TYR A 18 -1.30 -7.93 -6.70
C TYR A 18 -2.67 -7.91 -6.05
N THR A 19 -3.68 -7.41 -6.76
CA THR A 19 -5.07 -7.41 -6.31
C THR A 19 -5.95 -8.00 -7.38
N GLU A 20 -7.19 -8.33 -7.03
CA GLU A 20 -8.18 -8.68 -8.04
C GLU A 20 -8.54 -7.46 -8.90
N LYS A 21 -9.04 -7.72 -10.11
CA LYS A 21 -9.48 -6.65 -11.01
C LYS A 21 -10.84 -6.14 -10.55
N PRO A 22 -10.99 -4.88 -10.13
CA PRO A 22 -12.31 -4.33 -9.85
C PRO A 22 -13.13 -4.33 -11.16
N THR A 23 -14.31 -4.94 -11.12
CA THR A 23 -15.20 -5.05 -12.29
C THR A 23 -16.14 -3.85 -12.42
N ASN A 24 -16.31 -3.08 -11.34
CA ASN A 24 -17.38 -2.08 -11.20
C ASN A 24 -16.87 -0.66 -10.91
N GLU A 25 -15.55 -0.45 -10.84
CA GLU A 25 -14.90 0.84 -10.55
C GLU A 25 -13.56 0.98 -11.27
N GLU A 26 -13.05 2.22 -11.38
CA GLU A 26 -11.72 2.48 -11.94
C GLU A 26 -10.65 1.80 -11.05
N PRO A 27 -9.69 1.05 -11.62
CA PRO A 27 -8.67 0.34 -10.84
C PRO A 27 -7.90 1.25 -9.86
N LYS A 28 -7.68 2.50 -10.27
CA LYS A 28 -6.98 3.50 -9.45
C LYS A 28 -7.75 3.84 -8.17
N ASP A 29 -9.07 3.95 -8.23
CA ASP A 29 -9.88 4.31 -7.06
C ASP A 29 -9.91 3.16 -6.04
N TYR A 30 -10.05 1.92 -6.52
CA TYR A 30 -9.94 0.72 -5.68
C TYR A 30 -8.59 0.62 -4.96
N HIS A 31 -7.48 0.85 -5.70
CA HIS A 31 -6.14 0.83 -5.14
C HIS A 31 -5.93 1.93 -4.09
N LEU A 32 -6.40 3.15 -4.38
CA LEU A 32 -6.32 4.26 -3.42
C LEU A 32 -7.13 3.96 -2.17
N ARG A 33 -8.36 3.46 -2.28
CA ARG A 33 -9.17 3.07 -1.12
C ARG A 33 -8.48 2.02 -0.25
N THR A 34 -7.88 1.02 -0.87
CA THR A 34 -7.13 -0.04 -0.18
C THR A 34 -5.95 0.56 0.60
N LEU A 35 -5.18 1.43 -0.05
CA LEU A 35 -4.06 2.14 0.58
C LEU A 35 -4.53 3.09 1.68
N SER A 36 -5.60 3.85 1.47
CA SER A 36 -6.17 4.78 2.46
C SER A 36 -6.64 4.05 3.71
N SER A 37 -7.19 2.84 3.56
CA SER A 37 -7.61 2.01 4.69
C SER A 37 -6.44 1.57 5.58
N VAL A 38 -5.27 1.29 4.96
CA VAL A 38 -4.07 0.86 5.69
C VAL A 38 -3.27 2.05 6.23
N LEU A 39 -3.13 3.10 5.42
CA LEU A 39 -2.33 4.30 5.72
C LEU A 39 -3.09 5.37 6.50
N GLY A 40 -4.41 5.24 6.60
CA GLY A 40 -5.29 6.11 7.38
C GLY A 40 -5.71 7.41 6.70
N SER A 41 -5.31 7.69 5.45
CA SER A 41 -5.80 8.84 4.70
C SER A 41 -5.59 8.73 3.18
N ASP A 42 -6.44 9.39 2.40
CA ASP A 42 -6.31 9.48 0.93
C ASP A 42 -5.07 10.23 0.48
N LYS A 43 -4.62 11.21 1.26
CA LYS A 43 -3.37 11.91 1.00
C LYS A 43 -2.18 10.96 1.13
N ALA A 44 -2.11 10.19 2.23
CA ALA A 44 -1.05 9.21 2.42
C ALA A 44 -1.09 8.11 1.36
N ALA A 45 -2.28 7.68 0.93
CA ALA A 45 -2.43 6.73 -0.17
C ALA A 45 -1.86 7.25 -1.49
N LYS A 46 -2.17 8.50 -1.85
CA LYS A 46 -1.65 9.13 -3.08
C LYS A 46 -0.15 9.35 -3.02
N ASP A 47 0.40 9.75 -1.87
CA ASP A 47 1.84 9.92 -1.66
C ASP A 47 2.60 8.57 -1.68
N ALA A 48 1.97 7.50 -1.17
CA ALA A 48 2.57 6.17 -1.17
C ALA A 48 2.44 5.45 -2.53
N LEU A 49 1.37 5.70 -3.30
CA LEU A 49 1.14 5.07 -4.59
C LEU A 49 2.19 5.52 -5.62
N VAL A 50 3.01 4.58 -6.06
CA VAL A 50 4.03 4.83 -7.09
C VAL A 50 3.44 4.59 -8.48
N TYR A 51 2.72 3.48 -8.66
CA TYR A 51 2.09 3.14 -9.92
C TYR A 51 0.86 2.26 -9.72
N SER A 52 -0.13 2.41 -10.59
CA SER A 52 -1.36 1.60 -10.59
C SER A 52 -1.43 0.82 -11.90
N TYR A 53 -1.34 -0.50 -11.83
CA TYR A 53 -1.46 -1.36 -13.01
C TYR A 53 -2.96 -1.50 -13.35
N LYS A 54 -3.31 -1.25 -14.62
CA LYS A 54 -4.72 -1.27 -15.10
C LYS A 54 -5.05 -2.46 -16.01
N GLU A 55 -4.03 -3.02 -16.68
CA GLU A 55 -4.22 -3.85 -17.88
C GLU A 55 -3.93 -5.33 -17.63
N ALA A 56 -2.65 -5.72 -17.51
CA ALA A 56 -2.20 -7.12 -17.55
C ALA A 56 -2.04 -7.81 -16.18
N ALA A 57 -1.80 -7.02 -15.13
CA ALA A 57 -1.82 -7.47 -13.75
C ALA A 57 -2.69 -6.49 -12.97
N SER A 58 -3.68 -6.99 -12.24
CA SER A 58 -4.44 -6.14 -11.33
C SER A 58 -3.63 -5.97 -10.05
N GLY A 59 -3.43 -4.72 -9.65
CA GLY A 59 -2.51 -4.38 -8.58
C GLY A 59 -1.87 -3.00 -8.73
N PHE A 60 -1.00 -2.69 -7.77
CA PHE A 60 -0.32 -1.40 -7.69
C PHE A 60 1.05 -1.55 -7.04
N SER A 61 1.96 -0.64 -7.39
CA SER A 61 3.20 -0.46 -6.64
C SER A 61 3.05 0.73 -5.69
N ALA A 62 3.41 0.52 -4.44
CA ALA A 62 3.35 1.55 -3.41
C ALA A 62 4.54 1.46 -2.45
N LYS A 63 4.97 2.61 -1.93
CA LYS A 63 6.01 2.71 -0.92
C LYS A 63 5.41 2.42 0.45
N LEU A 64 5.72 1.24 0.98
CA LEU A 64 5.10 0.68 2.17
C LEU A 64 6.15 0.09 3.11
N THR A 65 5.86 0.14 4.41
CA THR A 65 6.63 -0.60 5.41
C THR A 65 6.20 -2.07 5.41
N PRO A 66 7.06 -3.01 5.86
CA PRO A 66 6.69 -4.42 6.01
C PRO A 66 5.41 -4.63 6.84
N ALA A 67 5.19 -3.82 7.87
CA ALA A 67 3.96 -3.87 8.68
C ALA A 67 2.71 -3.47 7.88
N GLN A 68 2.82 -2.46 7.02
CA GLN A 68 1.72 -2.06 6.13
C GLN A 68 1.44 -3.12 5.07
N VAL A 69 2.49 -3.72 4.49
CA VAL A 69 2.35 -4.84 3.54
C VAL A 69 1.62 -6.00 4.21
N ALA A 70 2.06 -6.41 5.41
CA ALA A 70 1.39 -7.47 6.17
C ALA A 70 -0.08 -7.15 6.46
N LYS A 71 -0.39 -5.88 6.79
CA LYS A 71 -1.78 -5.44 7.01
C LYS A 71 -2.62 -5.49 5.74
N ILE A 72 -2.07 -5.07 4.59
CA ILE A 72 -2.75 -5.18 3.28
C ILE A 72 -3.00 -6.65 2.97
N SER A 73 -1.97 -7.49 3.07
CA SER A 73 -2.06 -8.94 2.81
C SER A 73 -3.04 -9.65 3.73
N SER A 74 -3.21 -9.20 4.98
CA SER A 74 -4.18 -9.81 5.91
C SER A 74 -5.60 -9.28 5.74
N THR A 75 -5.80 -8.12 5.10
CA THR A 75 -7.10 -7.44 5.04
C THR A 75 -7.74 -7.52 3.65
N PHE A 76 -6.93 -7.59 2.59
CA PHE A 76 -7.38 -7.41 1.21
C PHE A 76 -6.89 -8.50 0.24
N LEU A 77 -6.01 -9.42 0.68
CA LEU A 77 -5.53 -10.58 -0.07
C LEU A 77 -5.96 -11.87 0.65
#